data_AF-A0A957YJE3-F1
#
_entry.id   AF-A0A957YJE3-F1
#
_cell.length_a   1.000
_cell.length_b   1.000
_cell.length_c   1.000
_cell.angle_alpha   90.00
_cell.angle_beta   90.00
_cell.angle_gamma   90.00
#
_symmetry.space_group_name_H-M   'P 1'
#
loop_
_entity.id
_entity.type
_entity.pdbx_description
1 polymer ?
#
loop_
_entity_poly.entity_id
_entity_poly.type
_entity_poly.pdbx_seq_one_letter_code
_entity_poly.pdbx_strand_id
1 'polypeptide(L)'
;MIISEFNHQSTIFIELSAKETPRIGLANGTFDIIHDGHVSLWKEALSQLHLDAVFIWHDVYAKHKPHAQVYETRLKLLAQKLKNEPYIHCLPNIRPLTKEPKFGAATLDNEQAQHIRVRQTLKQYLPSNATFFQVFGSDNLNKVLLTKAIVDIILEDAQIVVLERSNHPLVRKLPKETISLNRTVDSIYFKGLSSSLIREVNEKYGTSHLRMVNTIFLERDRLSQIEEKIVFDEETKEICFLISKNKQLIMLNPSASSKYLSSNQKDIYISEVPHWYIDLRVSSPIVINRPETFPQSQLLTVVNLATKIQDLSIQYGFTSLSSLQVFNKEIF
;
A
#
# COMPACT_ATOMS: atom_id res chain seq x y z
N MET A 1 -14.25 -9.26 -31.19
CA MET A 1 -13.28 -10.17 -30.56
C MET A 1 -12.80 -9.56 -29.24
N ILE A 2 -13.70 -9.43 -28.26
CA ILE A 2 -13.43 -8.97 -26.88
C ILE A 2 -13.95 -10.02 -25.86
N ILE A 3 -14.87 -10.89 -26.28
CA ILE A 3 -15.64 -11.80 -25.41
C ILE A 3 -14.78 -12.92 -24.78
N SER A 4 -13.71 -13.39 -25.45
CA SER A 4 -12.94 -14.55 -24.95
C SER A 4 -12.07 -14.27 -23.72
N GLU A 5 -11.71 -13.02 -23.44
CA GLU A 5 -10.89 -12.64 -22.29
C GLU A 5 -11.73 -12.34 -21.03
N PHE A 6 -13.06 -12.29 -21.17
CA PHE A 6 -14.00 -12.04 -20.07
C PHE A 6 -14.52 -13.32 -19.40
N ASN A 7 -14.01 -14.51 -19.74
CA ASN A 7 -14.62 -15.77 -19.26
C ASN A 7 -14.73 -15.86 -17.72
N HIS A 8 -13.77 -15.33 -16.95
CA HIS A 8 -13.90 -15.22 -15.48
C HIS A 8 -14.72 -14.01 -14.99
N GLN A 9 -14.88 -12.98 -15.82
CA GLN A 9 -15.71 -11.82 -15.52
C GLN A 9 -17.17 -12.00 -15.92
N SER A 10 -17.48 -13.07 -16.68
CA SER A 10 -18.84 -13.36 -17.11
C SER A 10 -19.80 -13.52 -15.93
N THR A 11 -19.37 -14.16 -14.84
CA THR A 11 -20.19 -14.34 -13.63
C THR A 11 -20.57 -13.02 -12.98
N ILE A 12 -19.62 -12.09 -12.78
CA ILE A 12 -19.95 -10.82 -12.13
C ILE A 12 -20.89 -9.96 -12.99
N PHE A 13 -20.74 -9.96 -14.31
CA PHE A 13 -21.69 -9.24 -15.17
C PHE A 13 -23.09 -9.87 -15.16
N ILE A 14 -23.20 -11.20 -15.04
CA ILE A 14 -24.49 -11.87 -14.86
C ILE A 14 -25.11 -11.46 -13.52
N GLU A 15 -24.36 -11.49 -12.43
CA GLU A 15 -24.84 -11.08 -11.10
C GLU A 15 -25.28 -9.62 -11.07
N LEU A 16 -24.48 -8.72 -11.67
CA LEU A 16 -24.79 -7.29 -11.74
C LEU A 16 -25.97 -7.02 -12.69
N SER A 17 -26.14 -7.79 -13.76
CA SER A 17 -27.29 -7.60 -14.67
C SER A 17 -28.62 -8.08 -14.10
N ALA A 18 -28.59 -8.95 -13.09
CA ALA A 18 -29.76 -9.35 -12.33
C ALA A 18 -30.19 -8.32 -11.26
N LYS A 19 -29.34 -7.35 -10.91
CA LYS A 19 -29.67 -6.31 -9.93
C LYS A 19 -30.51 -5.21 -10.58
N GLU A 20 -31.53 -4.75 -9.85
CA GLU A 20 -32.40 -3.68 -10.34
C GLU A 20 -31.60 -2.40 -10.56
N THR A 21 -30.84 -1.91 -9.60
CA THR A 21 -30.07 -0.65 -9.73
C THR A 21 -28.62 -0.83 -9.28
N PRO A 22 -27.75 -1.45 -10.12
CA PRO A 22 -26.38 -1.72 -9.74
C PRO A 22 -25.59 -0.45 -9.42
N ARG A 23 -24.81 -0.45 -8.34
CA ARG A 23 -23.97 0.68 -7.89
C ARG A 23 -22.51 0.35 -8.15
N ILE A 24 -21.91 1.04 -9.12
CA ILE A 24 -20.64 0.64 -9.70
C ILE A 24 -19.56 1.69 -9.45
N GLY A 25 -18.50 1.30 -8.77
CA GLY A 25 -17.29 2.09 -8.67
C GLY A 25 -16.42 1.97 -9.91
N LEU A 26 -15.84 3.09 -10.34
CA LEU A 26 -14.92 3.21 -11.45
C LEU A 26 -13.62 3.80 -10.92
N ALA A 27 -12.49 3.13 -11.14
CA ALA A 27 -11.20 3.64 -10.71
C ALA A 27 -10.15 3.50 -11.82
N ASN A 28 -9.28 4.49 -11.92
CA ASN A 28 -8.16 4.47 -12.86
C ASN A 28 -6.86 4.87 -12.20
N GLY A 29 -5.78 4.44 -12.83
CA GLY A 29 -4.46 4.87 -12.44
C GLY A 29 -3.36 4.12 -13.17
N THR A 30 -2.16 4.63 -12.96
CA THR A 30 -0.95 4.07 -13.57
C THR A 30 -0.48 2.80 -12.87
N PHE A 31 -0.82 2.59 -11.60
CA PHE A 31 -0.49 1.39 -10.79
C PHE A 31 0.95 0.88 -10.96
N ASP A 32 1.93 1.75 -10.66
CA ASP A 32 3.36 1.50 -10.91
C ASP A 32 4.20 1.53 -9.62
N ILE A 33 4.06 0.61 -8.67
CA ILE A 33 3.24 -0.60 -8.70
C ILE A 33 1.92 -0.40 -7.95
N ILE A 34 0.94 -1.27 -8.24
CA ILE A 34 -0.25 -1.45 -7.38
C ILE A 34 0.18 -1.78 -5.95
N HIS A 35 -0.54 -1.28 -4.96
CA HIS A 35 -0.24 -1.48 -3.54
C HIS A 35 -1.50 -1.38 -2.68
N ASP A 36 -1.39 -1.72 -1.40
CA ASP A 36 -2.55 -1.81 -0.49
C ASP A 36 -3.27 -0.49 -0.26
N GLY A 37 -2.56 0.64 -0.33
CA GLY A 37 -3.20 1.96 -0.32
C GLY A 37 -4.23 2.17 -1.45
N HIS A 38 -4.04 1.56 -2.62
CA HIS A 38 -5.03 1.60 -3.71
C HIS A 38 -6.22 0.69 -3.41
N VAL A 39 -5.96 -0.56 -2.99
CA VAL A 39 -7.00 -1.55 -2.70
C VAL A 39 -7.90 -1.09 -1.55
N SER A 40 -7.30 -0.55 -0.50
CA SER A 40 -8.03 -0.05 0.67
C SER A 40 -8.93 1.12 0.31
N LEU A 41 -8.49 1.99 -0.61
CA LEU A 41 -9.33 3.08 -1.12
C LEU A 41 -10.59 2.54 -1.82
N TRP A 42 -10.47 1.48 -2.60
CA TRP A 42 -11.60 0.86 -3.28
C TRP A 42 -12.52 0.11 -2.31
N LYS A 43 -11.97 -0.59 -1.31
CA LYS A 43 -12.74 -1.25 -0.25
C LYS A 43 -13.54 -0.25 0.57
N GLU A 44 -12.94 0.90 0.87
CA GLU A 44 -13.59 1.97 1.61
C GLU A 44 -14.74 2.58 0.79
N ALA A 45 -14.55 2.81 -0.51
CA ALA A 45 -15.64 3.21 -1.40
C ALA A 45 -16.75 2.15 -1.49
N LEU A 46 -16.39 0.86 -1.65
CA LEU A 46 -17.34 -0.26 -1.65
C LEU A 46 -18.22 -0.22 -0.41
N SER A 47 -17.61 -0.10 0.77
CA SER A 47 -18.32 -0.09 2.05
C SER A 47 -19.19 1.14 2.22
N GLN A 48 -18.65 2.35 2.03
CA GLN A 48 -19.35 3.60 2.38
C GLN A 48 -20.45 3.97 1.39
N LEU A 49 -20.29 3.60 0.12
CA LEU A 49 -21.29 3.88 -0.91
C LEU A 49 -22.20 2.69 -1.21
N HIS A 50 -22.00 1.57 -0.51
CA HIS A 50 -22.67 0.29 -0.79
C HIS A 50 -22.57 -0.06 -2.27
N LEU A 51 -21.34 -0.05 -2.81
CA LEU A 51 -21.12 -0.44 -4.20
C LEU A 51 -21.24 -1.96 -4.32
N ASP A 52 -21.76 -2.41 -5.46
CA ASP A 52 -21.85 -3.82 -5.79
C ASP A 52 -20.53 -4.36 -6.34
N ALA A 53 -19.78 -3.50 -7.03
CA ALA A 53 -18.48 -3.81 -7.59
C ALA A 53 -17.66 -2.52 -7.85
N VAL A 54 -16.34 -2.67 -7.92
CA VAL A 54 -15.41 -1.65 -8.43
C VAL A 54 -14.70 -2.20 -9.64
N PHE A 55 -14.84 -1.52 -10.78
CA PHE A 55 -14.08 -1.80 -11.98
C PHE A 55 -12.91 -0.84 -12.11
N ILE A 56 -11.73 -1.42 -12.30
CA ILE A 56 -10.48 -0.71 -12.45
C ILE A 56 -10.00 -0.83 -13.88
N TRP A 57 -9.54 0.26 -14.47
CA TRP A 57 -8.72 0.20 -15.67
C TRP A 57 -7.39 0.88 -15.44
N HIS A 58 -6.42 0.45 -16.22
CA HIS A 58 -5.04 0.81 -16.06
C HIS A 58 -4.61 1.75 -17.18
N ASP A 59 -3.88 2.81 -16.83
CA ASP A 59 -3.38 3.76 -17.82
C ASP A 59 -2.38 3.06 -18.74
N VAL A 60 -2.69 3.03 -20.03
CA VAL A 60 -1.82 2.35 -21.01
C VAL A 60 -0.53 3.15 -21.16
N TYR A 61 -0.66 4.48 -21.28
CA TYR A 61 0.47 5.39 -21.40
C TYR A 61 0.71 6.14 -20.09
N ALA A 62 1.75 5.75 -19.36
CA ALA A 62 2.23 6.47 -18.18
C ALA A 62 3.04 7.72 -18.58
N LYS A 63 2.50 8.61 -19.43
CA LYS A 63 3.24 9.76 -19.99
C LYS A 63 3.94 10.62 -18.93
N HIS A 64 3.35 10.70 -17.74
CA HIS A 64 3.84 11.49 -16.62
C HIS A 64 4.82 10.72 -15.69
N LYS A 65 5.19 9.47 -16.04
CA LYS A 65 6.12 8.63 -15.29
C LYS A 65 7.09 7.91 -16.25
N PRO A 66 8.20 8.54 -16.65
CA PRO A 66 9.14 7.97 -17.63
C PRO A 66 9.79 6.65 -17.18
N HIS A 67 9.84 6.41 -15.87
CA HIS A 67 10.38 5.19 -15.28
C HIS A 67 9.31 4.14 -14.94
N ALA A 68 8.07 4.34 -15.39
CA ALA A 68 7.03 3.37 -15.13
C ALA A 68 7.31 2.05 -15.82
N GLN A 69 7.00 0.95 -15.14
CA GLN A 69 7.11 -0.37 -15.73
C GLN A 69 6.25 -0.48 -16.99
N VAL A 70 6.66 -1.34 -17.92
CA VAL A 70 5.87 -1.60 -19.15
C VAL A 70 4.45 -2.06 -18.80
N TYR A 71 3.50 -1.72 -19.66
CA TYR A 71 2.06 -1.92 -19.43
C TYR A 71 1.73 -3.35 -19.00
N GLU A 72 2.30 -4.35 -19.67
CA GLU A 72 2.07 -5.78 -19.42
C GLU A 72 2.51 -6.19 -18.01
N THR A 73 3.63 -5.63 -17.53
CA THR A 73 4.14 -5.91 -16.18
C THR A 73 3.20 -5.34 -15.14
N ARG A 74 2.80 -4.08 -15.28
CA ARG A 74 1.86 -3.42 -14.37
C ARG A 74 0.50 -4.11 -14.35
N LEU A 75 -0.02 -4.53 -15.51
CA LEU A 75 -1.28 -5.28 -15.62
C LEU A 75 -1.18 -6.65 -14.91
N LYS A 76 -0.06 -7.37 -15.06
CA LYS A 76 0.17 -8.63 -14.36
C LYS A 76 0.19 -8.45 -12.84
N LEU A 77 0.88 -7.41 -12.35
CA LEU A 77 0.92 -7.09 -10.92
C LEU A 77 -0.46 -6.69 -10.39
N LEU A 78 -1.22 -5.90 -11.15
CA LEU A 78 -2.60 -5.54 -10.83
C LEU A 78 -3.49 -6.78 -10.71
N ALA A 79 -3.47 -7.66 -11.71
CA ALA A 79 -4.23 -8.90 -11.70
C ALA A 79 -3.86 -9.81 -10.52
N GLN A 80 -2.56 -9.93 -10.20
CA GLN A 80 -2.09 -10.70 -9.05
C GLN A 80 -2.58 -10.09 -7.73
N LYS A 81 -2.55 -8.76 -7.59
CA LYS A 81 -2.98 -8.07 -6.37
C LYS A 81 -4.49 -8.22 -6.13
N LEU A 82 -5.28 -8.28 -7.20
CA LEU A 82 -6.73 -8.36 -7.15
C LEU A 82 -7.29 -9.78 -7.17
N LYS A 83 -6.44 -10.82 -7.28
CA LYS A 83 -6.88 -12.22 -7.42
C LYS A 83 -7.87 -12.67 -6.34
N ASN A 84 -7.74 -12.15 -5.12
CA ASN A 84 -8.56 -12.52 -3.97
C ASN A 84 -9.57 -11.42 -3.57
N GLU A 85 -9.81 -10.44 -4.45
CA GLU A 85 -10.72 -9.34 -4.19
C GLU A 85 -12.04 -9.56 -4.94
N PRO A 86 -13.08 -10.12 -4.28
CA PRO A 86 -14.27 -10.63 -4.98
C PRO A 86 -15.12 -9.56 -5.65
N TYR A 87 -15.03 -8.31 -5.19
CA TYR A 87 -15.82 -7.17 -5.69
C TYR A 87 -14.97 -6.12 -6.41
N ILE A 88 -13.69 -6.41 -6.65
CA ILE A 88 -12.76 -5.46 -7.27
C ILE A 88 -12.16 -6.11 -8.51
N HIS A 89 -12.52 -5.60 -9.69
CA HIS A 89 -12.22 -6.24 -10.96
C HIS A 89 -11.38 -5.35 -11.85
N CYS A 90 -10.26 -5.87 -12.37
CA CYS A 90 -9.51 -5.19 -13.42
C CYS A 90 -10.16 -5.44 -14.78
N LEU A 91 -10.60 -4.39 -15.48
CA LEU A 91 -11.08 -4.51 -16.86
C LEU A 91 -9.91 -4.87 -17.78
N PRO A 92 -9.96 -6.04 -18.45
CA PRO A 92 -8.89 -6.43 -19.35
C PRO A 92 -8.91 -5.54 -20.60
N ASN A 93 -7.72 -5.21 -21.08
CA ASN A 93 -7.49 -4.91 -22.49
C ASN A 93 -8.32 -3.75 -23.09
N ILE A 94 -8.61 -2.71 -22.31
CA ILE A 94 -9.08 -1.42 -22.85
C ILE A 94 -7.86 -0.67 -23.38
N ARG A 95 -7.23 -1.24 -24.42
CA ARG A 95 -6.15 -0.57 -25.13
C ARG A 95 -6.71 0.68 -25.80
N PRO A 96 -5.92 1.76 -25.88
CA PRO A 96 -6.24 2.89 -26.72
C PRO A 96 -6.36 2.37 -28.15
N LEU A 97 -7.26 2.94 -28.92
CA LEU A 97 -7.32 2.63 -30.34
C LEU A 97 -5.94 2.91 -30.95
N THR A 98 -5.48 2.04 -31.85
CA THR A 98 -4.22 2.22 -32.59
C THR A 98 -4.22 3.48 -33.47
N LYS A 99 -5.37 4.16 -33.56
CA LYS A 99 -5.59 5.46 -34.19
C LYS A 99 -6.39 6.32 -33.21
N GLU A 100 -6.07 7.61 -33.11
CA GLU A 100 -6.82 8.55 -32.27
C GLU A 100 -8.32 8.43 -32.57
N PRO A 101 -9.17 8.12 -31.57
CA PRO A 101 -10.59 8.08 -31.78
C PRO A 101 -11.08 9.47 -32.16
N LYS A 102 -11.78 9.55 -33.29
CA LYS A 102 -12.61 10.71 -33.61
C LYS A 102 -13.96 10.52 -32.94
N PHE A 103 -14.28 11.37 -31.96
CA PHE A 103 -15.62 11.50 -31.42
C PHE A 103 -16.23 12.78 -31.99
N GLY A 104 -17.04 12.65 -33.03
CA GLY A 104 -17.52 13.78 -33.80
C GLY A 104 -16.37 14.53 -34.51
N ALA A 105 -16.34 15.86 -34.39
CA ALA A 105 -15.34 16.73 -35.02
C ALA A 105 -14.08 16.98 -34.18
N ALA A 106 -14.04 16.54 -32.92
CA ALA A 106 -12.94 16.78 -32.00
C ALA A 106 -11.96 15.59 -31.97
N THR A 107 -10.67 15.89 -31.95
CA THR A 107 -9.62 14.91 -31.65
C THR A 107 -9.55 14.74 -30.14
N LEU A 108 -9.96 13.56 -29.65
CA LEU A 108 -9.81 13.21 -28.23
C LEU A 108 -8.36 12.82 -27.95
N ASP A 109 -7.85 13.21 -26.78
CA ASP A 109 -6.63 12.58 -26.30
C ASP A 109 -6.89 11.12 -25.88
N ASN A 110 -5.81 10.34 -25.74
CA ASN A 110 -5.91 8.92 -25.39
C ASN A 110 -6.56 8.66 -24.02
N GLU A 111 -6.52 9.60 -23.08
CA GLU A 111 -7.09 9.45 -21.75
C GLU A 111 -8.61 9.64 -21.79
N GLN A 112 -9.08 10.71 -22.44
CA GLN A 112 -10.50 10.97 -22.72
C GLN A 112 -11.14 9.78 -23.46
N ALA A 113 -10.46 9.30 -24.51
CA ALA A 113 -10.86 8.13 -25.27
C ALA A 113 -11.03 6.88 -24.40
N GLN A 114 -10.11 6.65 -23.48
CA GLN A 114 -10.14 5.50 -22.58
C GLN A 114 -11.30 5.61 -21.60
N HIS A 115 -11.53 6.79 -21.02
CA HIS A 115 -12.67 7.06 -20.12
C HIS A 115 -14.02 6.76 -20.79
N ILE A 116 -14.22 7.22 -22.03
CA ILE A 116 -15.44 6.98 -22.80
C ILE A 116 -15.60 5.50 -23.11
N ARG A 117 -14.53 4.84 -23.58
CA ARG A 117 -14.58 3.42 -23.96
C ARG A 117 -14.89 2.51 -22.79
N VAL A 118 -14.29 2.75 -21.62
CA VAL A 118 -14.60 2.01 -20.37
C VAL A 118 -16.09 2.08 -20.09
N ARG A 119 -16.66 3.29 -20.08
CA ARG A 119 -18.08 3.52 -19.78
C ARG A 119 -18.99 2.85 -20.80
N GLN A 120 -18.71 3.03 -22.08
CA GLN A 120 -19.48 2.39 -23.16
C GLN A 120 -19.43 0.87 -23.05
N THR A 121 -18.26 0.31 -22.75
CA THR A 121 -18.12 -1.15 -22.55
C THR A 121 -18.97 -1.60 -21.39
N LEU A 122 -18.90 -0.94 -20.24
CA LEU A 122 -19.71 -1.32 -19.07
C LEU A 122 -21.22 -1.17 -19.33
N LYS A 123 -21.66 -0.11 -20.00
CA LYS A 123 -23.08 0.09 -20.39
C LYS A 123 -23.61 -0.96 -21.37
N GLN A 124 -22.75 -1.72 -22.06
CA GLN A 124 -23.19 -2.86 -22.90
C GLN A 124 -23.54 -4.10 -22.07
N TYR A 125 -22.97 -4.22 -20.87
CA TYR A 125 -23.12 -5.41 -20.02
C TYR A 125 -23.97 -5.15 -18.78
N LEU A 126 -24.20 -3.89 -18.43
CA LEU A 126 -24.95 -3.50 -17.24
C LEU A 126 -26.34 -2.95 -17.62
N PRO A 127 -27.34 -3.12 -16.73
CA PRO A 127 -28.65 -2.49 -16.85
C PRO A 127 -28.54 -0.98 -17.06
N SER A 128 -29.48 -0.41 -17.84
CA SER A 128 -29.49 1.03 -18.18
C SER A 128 -29.67 1.95 -16.97
N ASN A 129 -30.13 1.42 -15.84
CA ASN A 129 -30.31 2.12 -14.57
C ASN A 129 -29.19 1.86 -13.56
N ALA A 130 -28.05 1.30 -13.99
CA ALA A 130 -26.84 1.27 -13.18
C ALA A 130 -26.36 2.70 -12.85
N THR A 131 -25.93 2.91 -11.61
CA THR A 131 -25.38 4.16 -11.10
C THR A 131 -23.85 4.05 -11.02
N PHE A 132 -23.13 5.02 -11.60
CA PHE A 132 -21.67 5.01 -11.62
C PHE A 132 -21.06 6.03 -10.65
N PHE A 133 -19.95 5.64 -10.04
CA PHE A 133 -19.16 6.43 -9.09
C PHE A 133 -17.70 6.41 -9.51
N GLN A 134 -17.14 7.54 -9.94
CA GLN A 134 -15.72 7.65 -10.26
C GLN A 134 -14.91 7.91 -8.98
N VAL A 135 -14.17 6.90 -8.52
CA VAL A 135 -13.47 6.90 -7.24
C VAL A 135 -12.01 7.35 -7.39
N PHE A 136 -11.63 8.38 -6.63
CA PHE A 136 -10.28 8.95 -6.61
C PHE A 136 -9.70 9.05 -5.20
N GLY A 137 -8.38 8.96 -5.12
CA GLY A 137 -7.64 9.59 -4.01
C GLY A 137 -7.42 11.06 -4.32
N SER A 138 -7.30 11.91 -3.28
CA SER A 138 -7.11 13.36 -3.46
C SER A 138 -5.96 13.74 -4.40
N ASP A 139 -4.84 13.01 -4.37
CA ASP A 139 -3.70 13.27 -5.25
C ASP A 139 -4.02 13.03 -6.72
N ASN A 140 -4.86 12.04 -7.04
CA ASN A 140 -5.30 11.80 -8.41
C ASN A 140 -6.38 12.80 -8.82
N LEU A 141 -7.35 13.09 -7.93
CA LEU A 141 -8.40 14.05 -8.23
C LEU A 141 -7.83 15.44 -8.53
N ASN A 142 -6.85 15.91 -7.75
CA ASN A 142 -6.19 17.19 -8.01
C ASN A 142 -5.60 17.28 -9.43
N LYS A 143 -5.14 16.16 -10.01
CA LYS A 143 -4.66 16.09 -11.39
C LYS A 143 -5.80 16.08 -12.39
N VAL A 144 -6.83 15.27 -12.15
CA VAL A 144 -8.02 15.20 -13.03
C VAL A 144 -8.72 16.55 -13.11
N LEU A 145 -8.79 17.30 -12.02
CA LEU A 145 -9.34 18.66 -11.96
C LEU A 145 -8.51 19.70 -12.75
N LEU A 146 -7.35 19.35 -13.31
CA LEU A 146 -6.64 20.18 -14.29
C LEU A 146 -7.24 20.05 -15.69
N THR A 147 -7.90 18.93 -15.99
CA THR A 147 -8.39 18.60 -17.32
C THR A 147 -9.92 18.66 -17.33
N LYS A 148 -10.47 19.86 -17.61
CA LYS A 148 -11.92 20.09 -17.63
C LYS A 148 -12.67 19.06 -18.48
N ALA A 149 -12.14 18.70 -19.65
CA ALA A 149 -12.77 17.71 -20.54
C ALA A 149 -12.95 16.34 -19.88
N ILE A 150 -12.00 15.88 -19.06
CA ILE A 150 -12.14 14.60 -18.34
C ILE A 150 -13.20 14.72 -17.25
N VAL A 151 -13.23 15.84 -16.52
CA VAL A 151 -14.26 16.10 -15.51
C VAL A 151 -15.65 16.10 -16.15
N ASP A 152 -15.82 16.79 -17.27
CA ASP A 152 -17.08 16.84 -18.02
C ASP A 152 -17.51 15.44 -18.46
N ILE A 153 -16.61 14.63 -19.05
CA ILE A 153 -16.87 13.22 -19.44
C ILE A 153 -17.31 12.37 -18.23
N ILE A 154 -16.70 12.58 -17.06
CA ILE A 154 -17.08 11.82 -15.86
C ILE A 154 -18.48 12.21 -15.40
N LEU A 155 -18.77 13.52 -15.35
CA LEU A 155 -20.03 14.04 -14.82
C LEU A 155 -21.23 13.84 -15.76
N GLU A 156 -21.01 13.44 -17.02
CA GLU A 156 -22.08 13.02 -17.92
C GLU A 156 -22.86 11.80 -17.40
N ASP A 157 -22.20 10.88 -16.69
CA ASP A 157 -22.83 9.62 -16.28
C ASP A 157 -22.40 9.06 -14.92
N ALA A 158 -21.52 9.74 -14.20
CA ALA A 158 -21.02 9.30 -12.91
C ALA A 158 -20.88 10.44 -11.90
N GLN A 159 -21.02 10.10 -10.63
CA GLN A 159 -20.66 11.00 -9.53
C GLN A 159 -19.16 10.89 -9.25
N ILE A 160 -18.50 12.01 -8.95
CA ILE A 160 -17.10 11.99 -8.50
C ILE A 160 -17.08 11.65 -7.02
N VAL A 161 -16.26 10.68 -6.64
CA VAL A 161 -16.06 10.27 -5.25
C VAL A 161 -14.60 10.48 -4.90
N VAL A 162 -14.34 11.17 -3.79
CA VAL A 162 -12.99 11.40 -3.31
C VAL A 162 -12.80 10.88 -1.90
N LEU A 163 -11.72 10.11 -1.73
CA LEU A 163 -11.23 9.70 -0.42
C LEU A 163 -10.02 10.56 -0.06
N GLU A 164 -10.19 11.39 0.98
CA GLU A 164 -9.17 12.36 1.35
C GLU A 164 -7.92 11.73 1.97
N ARG A 165 -6.74 12.15 1.50
CA ARG A 165 -5.45 11.71 2.05
C ARG A 165 -4.83 12.86 2.85
N SER A 166 -4.49 12.61 4.11
CA SER A 166 -3.92 13.62 5.01
C SER A 166 -2.72 14.39 4.43
N ASN A 167 -1.89 13.71 3.63
CA ASN A 167 -0.66 14.28 3.06
C ASN A 167 -0.86 14.88 1.66
N HIS A 168 -2.09 14.81 1.13
CA HIS A 168 -2.45 15.34 -0.18
C HIS A 168 -3.82 16.02 -0.08
N PRO A 169 -3.91 17.18 0.59
CA PRO A 169 -5.19 17.87 0.70
C PRO A 169 -5.73 18.24 -0.69
N LEU A 170 -7.04 18.36 -0.78
CA LEU A 170 -7.68 18.92 -1.98
C LEU A 170 -7.38 20.40 -2.06
N VAL A 171 -6.72 20.82 -3.14
CA VAL A 171 -6.26 22.21 -3.31
C VAL A 171 -7.16 23.01 -4.27
N ARG A 172 -8.25 22.39 -4.74
CA ARG A 172 -9.15 22.95 -5.76
C ARG A 172 -10.60 22.85 -5.30
N LYS A 173 -11.41 23.79 -5.80
CA LYS A 173 -12.86 23.73 -5.64
C LYS A 173 -13.39 22.48 -6.35
N LEU A 174 -14.14 21.68 -5.63
CA LEU A 174 -14.77 20.48 -6.17
C LEU A 174 -16.03 20.84 -6.99
N PRO A 175 -16.34 20.06 -8.05
CA PRO A 175 -17.67 20.06 -8.66
C PRO A 175 -18.75 19.80 -7.60
N LYS A 176 -19.95 20.37 -7.78
CA LYS A 176 -21.05 20.26 -6.80
C LYS A 176 -21.50 18.81 -6.60
N GLU A 177 -21.33 18.01 -7.63
CA GLU A 177 -21.70 16.61 -7.75
C GLU A 177 -20.65 15.66 -7.14
N THR A 178 -19.65 16.22 -6.42
CA THR A 178 -18.59 15.45 -5.76
C THR A 178 -19.04 14.98 -4.39
N ILE A 179 -18.86 13.69 -4.11
CA ILE A 179 -19.04 13.07 -2.81
C ILE A 179 -17.67 12.97 -2.14
N SER A 180 -17.46 13.70 -1.05
CA SER A 180 -16.30 13.52 -0.18
C SER A 180 -16.60 12.44 0.86
N LEU A 181 -15.77 11.40 0.88
CA LEU A 181 -15.84 10.35 1.88
C LEU A 181 -14.78 10.59 2.95
N ASN A 182 -15.21 10.52 4.20
CA ASN A 182 -14.29 10.54 5.35
C ASN A 182 -13.67 9.16 5.49
N ARG A 183 -12.36 9.07 5.73
CA ARG A 183 -11.75 7.76 5.97
C ARG A 183 -12.13 7.23 7.35
N THR A 184 -12.77 6.08 7.41
CA THR A 184 -13.33 5.46 8.62
C THR A 184 -12.43 4.38 9.16
N VAL A 185 -11.28 4.73 9.75
CA VAL A 185 -10.59 3.89 10.75
C VAL A 185 -9.46 2.94 10.26
N ASP A 186 -9.46 2.36 9.04
CA ASP A 186 -8.34 1.48 8.60
C ASP A 186 -7.29 2.15 7.67
N SER A 187 -7.47 3.43 7.37
CA SER A 187 -6.59 4.17 6.46
C SER A 187 -5.27 4.67 7.08
N ILE A 188 -5.19 4.64 8.42
CA ILE A 188 -4.01 4.99 9.22
C ILE A 188 -2.81 4.13 8.80
N TYR A 189 -3.06 2.85 8.52
CA TYR A 189 -2.08 1.86 8.08
C TYR A 189 -1.38 2.16 6.74
N PHE A 190 -1.92 3.07 5.93
CA PHE A 190 -1.38 3.37 4.59
C PHE A 190 -0.88 4.81 4.45
N LYS A 191 -0.75 5.56 5.56
CA LYS A 191 -0.15 6.89 5.51
C LYS A 191 1.29 6.81 5.04
N GLY A 192 1.53 7.31 3.83
CA GLY A 192 2.85 7.44 3.23
C GLY A 192 3.26 6.27 2.33
N LEU A 193 2.46 5.20 2.20
CA LEU A 193 2.71 4.20 1.17
C LEU A 193 2.42 4.83 -0.20
N SER A 194 3.45 4.98 -1.01
CA SER A 194 3.35 5.49 -2.38
C SER A 194 4.11 4.57 -3.33
N SER A 195 3.63 4.49 -4.57
CA SER A 195 4.35 3.82 -5.65
C SER A 195 5.80 4.30 -5.80
N SER A 196 6.08 5.60 -5.56
CA SER A 196 7.43 6.15 -5.62
C SER A 196 8.34 5.59 -4.55
N LEU A 197 7.87 5.56 -3.29
CA LEU A 197 8.62 5.00 -2.18
C LEU A 197 8.88 3.50 -2.38
N ILE A 198 7.88 2.75 -2.85
CA ILE A 198 8.03 1.32 -3.13
C ILE A 198 9.13 1.09 -4.17
N ARG A 199 9.20 1.93 -5.23
CA ARG A 199 10.28 1.85 -6.23
C ARG A 199 11.64 2.19 -5.63
N GLU A 200 11.74 3.27 -4.86
CA GLU A 200 12.99 3.69 -4.20
C GLU A 200 13.54 2.57 -3.31
N VAL A 201 12.68 1.94 -2.50
CA VAL A 201 13.05 0.82 -1.63
C VAL A 201 13.48 -0.38 -2.47
N ASN A 202 12.73 -0.73 -3.52
CA ASN A 202 13.09 -1.84 -4.40
C ASN A 202 14.44 -1.61 -5.10
N GLU A 203 14.70 -0.40 -5.57
CA GLU A 203 15.93 -0.03 -6.25
C GLU A 203 17.12 -0.11 -5.30
N LYS A 204 16.94 0.39 -4.07
CA LYS A 204 18.03 0.45 -3.07
C LYS A 204 18.29 -0.90 -2.40
N TYR A 205 17.26 -1.68 -2.12
CA TYR A 205 17.37 -2.86 -1.26
C TYR A 205 16.96 -4.18 -1.92
N GLY A 206 16.22 -4.14 -3.03
CA GLY A 206 15.66 -5.32 -3.70
C GLY A 206 14.24 -5.66 -3.23
N THR A 207 13.61 -6.62 -3.93
CA THR A 207 12.19 -6.96 -3.75
C THR A 207 11.89 -7.72 -2.45
N SER A 208 12.88 -8.37 -1.85
CA SER A 208 12.77 -9.06 -0.55
C SER A 208 12.37 -8.11 0.59
N HIS A 209 12.71 -6.82 0.45
CA HIS A 209 12.56 -5.82 1.51
C HIS A 209 11.21 -5.10 1.52
N LEU A 210 10.36 -5.33 0.52
CA LEU A 210 9.02 -4.72 0.46
C LEU A 210 8.09 -5.17 1.59
N ARG A 211 8.20 -6.44 2.02
CA ARG A 211 7.44 -6.93 3.17
C ARG A 211 7.80 -6.17 4.44
N MET A 212 9.08 -5.85 4.59
CA MET A 212 9.60 -5.09 5.73
C MET A 212 9.10 -3.65 5.68
N VAL A 213 9.10 -3.00 4.52
CA VAL A 213 8.56 -1.63 4.38
C VAL A 213 7.06 -1.58 4.68
N ASN A 214 6.27 -2.53 4.17
CA ASN A 214 4.87 -2.61 4.58
C ASN A 214 4.74 -2.74 6.11
N THR A 215 5.56 -3.58 6.75
CA THR A 215 5.55 -3.75 8.22
C THR A 215 5.94 -2.47 8.97
N ILE A 216 7.00 -1.78 8.52
CA ILE A 216 7.44 -0.48 9.08
C ILE A 216 6.32 0.56 8.99
N PHE A 217 5.62 0.61 7.86
CA PHE A 217 4.55 1.57 7.62
C PHE A 217 3.28 1.26 8.40
N LEU A 218 2.93 -0.03 8.56
CA LEU A 218 1.82 -0.45 9.41
C LEU A 218 2.02 0.03 10.85
N GLU A 219 3.27 0.09 11.32
CA GLU A 219 3.60 0.55 12.66
C GLU A 219 3.82 2.07 12.76
N ARG A 220 4.10 2.78 11.65
CA ARG A 220 4.46 4.21 11.63
C ARG A 220 3.50 5.13 12.42
N ASP A 221 2.19 4.92 12.32
CA ASP A 221 1.22 5.79 13.00
C ASP A 221 1.11 5.50 14.50
N ARG A 222 1.32 4.24 14.93
CA ARG A 222 1.58 3.89 16.35
C ARG A 222 2.91 4.47 16.85
N LEU A 223 3.86 4.63 15.94
CA LEU A 223 5.20 5.13 16.16
C LEU A 223 5.34 6.64 15.83
N SER A 224 4.25 7.40 15.82
CA SER A 224 4.27 8.85 15.55
C SER A 224 5.10 9.70 16.54
N GLN A 225 5.62 9.08 17.61
CA GLN A 225 6.60 9.64 18.53
C GLN A 225 8.06 9.23 18.22
N ILE A 226 8.37 8.80 17.00
CA ILE A 226 9.71 8.30 16.61
C ILE A 226 10.51 9.33 15.81
N GLU A 227 11.82 9.44 16.08
CA GLU A 227 12.75 10.24 15.29
C GLU A 227 13.47 9.27 14.35
N GLU A 228 13.13 9.30 13.07
CA GLU A 228 13.48 8.20 12.16
C GLU A 228 15.00 8.14 11.90
N LYS A 229 15.62 7.04 12.31
CA LYS A 229 16.85 6.54 11.69
C LYS A 229 16.70 5.06 11.40
N ILE A 230 16.29 4.74 10.17
CA ILE A 230 16.29 3.37 9.68
C ILE A 230 17.75 3.00 9.43
N VAL A 231 18.31 2.15 10.30
CA VAL A 231 19.64 1.59 10.12
C VAL A 231 19.49 0.22 9.49
N PHE A 232 20.12 0.03 8.34
CA PHE A 232 20.25 -1.25 7.66
C PHE A 232 21.63 -1.81 7.98
N ASP A 233 21.70 -3.12 8.23
CA ASP A 233 22.95 -3.85 8.16
C ASP A 233 23.35 -3.98 6.67
N GLU A 234 24.48 -3.38 6.31
CA GLU A 234 24.98 -3.39 4.92
C GLU A 234 25.47 -4.78 4.47
N GLU A 235 25.88 -5.63 5.41
CA GLU A 235 26.48 -6.93 5.15
C GLU A 235 25.41 -8.00 5.00
N THR A 236 24.44 -8.05 5.91
CA THR A 236 23.38 -9.07 5.89
C THR A 236 22.16 -8.65 5.06
N LYS A 237 22.03 -7.35 4.79
CA LYS A 237 20.81 -6.72 4.25
C LYS A 237 19.56 -7.01 5.10
N GLU A 238 19.69 -7.54 6.30
CA GLU A 238 18.55 -7.84 7.16
C GLU A 238 18.61 -6.97 8.41
N ILE A 239 17.43 -6.65 8.94
CA ILE A 239 17.15 -5.84 10.13
C ILE A 239 17.00 -4.33 9.84
N CYS A 240 15.81 -3.84 10.18
CA CYS A 240 15.52 -2.42 10.36
C CYS A 240 15.30 -2.15 11.85
N PHE A 241 16.09 -1.25 12.40
CA PHE A 241 15.79 -0.62 13.68
C PHE A 241 14.96 0.65 13.45
N LEU A 242 13.96 0.88 14.29
CA LEU A 242 13.32 2.19 14.47
C LEU A 242 13.75 2.74 15.83
N ILE A 243 14.28 3.96 15.87
CA ILE A 243 14.70 4.62 17.12
C ILE A 243 13.64 5.66 17.50
N SER A 244 12.90 5.47 18.58
CA SER A 244 11.86 6.42 19.00
C SER A 244 12.46 7.75 19.50
N LYS A 245 11.68 8.84 19.51
CA LYS A 245 12.10 10.14 20.13
C LYS A 245 12.42 9.98 21.62
N ASN A 246 11.91 8.92 22.23
CA ASN A 246 12.16 8.56 23.63
C ASN A 246 13.38 7.62 23.78
N LYS A 247 14.23 7.51 22.75
CA LYS A 247 15.39 6.60 22.66
C LYS A 247 15.04 5.10 22.78
N GLN A 248 13.81 4.68 22.50
CA GLN A 248 13.47 3.26 22.46
C GLN A 248 13.86 2.67 21.10
N LEU A 249 14.60 1.57 21.11
CA LEU A 249 14.91 0.82 19.91
C LEU A 249 13.74 -0.12 19.59
N ILE A 250 13.35 -0.28 18.33
CA ILE A 250 12.36 -1.28 17.92
C ILE A 250 13.01 -2.10 16.82
N MET A 251 13.25 -3.37 17.10
CA MET A 251 13.79 -4.31 16.13
C MET A 251 12.63 -4.92 15.35
N LEU A 252 12.59 -4.65 14.04
CA LEU A 252 11.61 -5.28 13.16
C LEU A 252 12.25 -6.50 12.51
N ASN A 253 11.80 -7.69 12.92
CA ASN A 253 12.22 -8.94 12.29
C ASN A 253 11.36 -9.20 11.04
N PRO A 254 11.92 -9.19 9.82
CA PRO A 254 11.17 -9.42 8.58
C PRO A 254 10.73 -10.89 8.39
N SER A 255 11.24 -11.84 9.17
CA SER A 255 10.99 -13.29 8.99
C SER A 255 9.99 -13.91 9.97
N ALA A 256 9.50 -13.18 10.98
CA ALA A 256 8.57 -13.70 12.00
C ALA A 256 7.16 -13.10 11.89
N SER A 257 6.13 -13.94 12.01
CA SER A 257 4.74 -13.49 12.21
C SER A 257 4.60 -12.84 13.58
N SER A 258 4.28 -11.54 13.63
CA SER A 258 3.99 -10.86 14.89
C SER A 258 2.58 -11.22 15.36
N LYS A 259 2.45 -11.73 16.59
CA LYS A 259 1.18 -11.85 17.32
C LYS A 259 1.29 -11.07 18.63
N TYR A 260 0.27 -10.27 18.90
CA TYR A 260 0.14 -9.50 20.15
C TYR A 260 -0.68 -10.29 21.17
N LEU A 261 -0.23 -10.34 22.42
CA LEU A 261 -1.05 -10.68 23.58
C LEU A 261 -1.66 -9.38 24.17
N SER A 262 -2.88 -9.48 24.69
CA SER A 262 -3.83 -8.38 24.93
C SER A 262 -3.39 -7.28 25.92
N SER A 263 -3.43 -6.04 25.42
CA SER A 263 -3.98 -4.79 25.97
C SER A 263 -3.93 -4.38 27.45
N ASN A 264 -3.18 -4.99 28.37
CA ASN A 264 -3.01 -4.43 29.72
C ASN A 264 -1.59 -4.45 30.29
N GLN A 265 -0.58 -4.75 29.46
CA GLN A 265 0.82 -4.57 29.83
C GLN A 265 1.48 -3.65 28.82
N LYS A 266 1.99 -2.51 29.33
CA LYS A 266 3.02 -1.74 28.65
C LYS A 266 4.24 -2.66 28.55
N ASP A 267 4.78 -2.77 27.35
CA ASP A 267 6.08 -3.38 27.05
C ASP A 267 6.08 -4.92 27.06
N ILE A 268 6.20 -5.53 25.86
CA ILE A 268 6.86 -6.81 25.55
C ILE A 268 6.71 -7.06 24.03
N TYR A 269 7.82 -7.34 23.33
CA TYR A 269 7.80 -7.90 21.97
C TYR A 269 8.16 -9.39 22.05
N ILE A 270 7.31 -10.28 21.53
CA ILE A 270 7.58 -11.73 21.45
C ILE A 270 7.63 -12.13 19.98
N SER A 271 8.75 -12.73 19.56
CA SER A 271 8.85 -13.45 18.29
C SER A 271 8.26 -14.85 18.44
N GLU A 272 7.30 -15.23 17.59
CA GLU A 272 6.79 -16.61 17.58
C GLU A 272 7.82 -17.52 16.90
N VAL A 273 8.52 -18.29 17.75
CA VAL A 273 9.41 -19.45 17.53
C VAL A 273 10.92 -19.17 17.32
N PRO A 274 11.80 -19.65 18.24
CA PRO A 274 11.58 -19.81 19.66
C PRO A 274 12.57 -18.98 20.53
N HIS A 275 11.97 -18.17 21.43
CA HIS A 275 12.51 -17.67 22.71
C HIS A 275 13.41 -16.42 22.73
N TRP A 276 13.13 -15.38 21.96
CA TRP A 276 13.87 -14.12 22.11
C TRP A 276 12.95 -12.91 22.29
N TYR A 277 13.40 -11.98 23.14
CA TYR A 277 12.89 -10.61 23.22
C TYR A 277 14.03 -9.69 23.69
N ILE A 278 14.02 -8.44 23.23
CA ILE A 278 14.90 -7.38 23.72
C ILE A 278 14.03 -6.46 24.57
N ASP A 279 14.37 -6.35 25.85
CA ASP A 279 13.67 -5.46 26.79
C ASP A 279 14.36 -4.09 26.79
N LEU A 280 13.60 -3.06 26.41
CA LEU A 280 14.09 -1.70 26.16
C LEU A 280 13.36 -0.68 27.02
N ARG A 281 13.19 -1.01 28.31
CA ARG A 281 12.72 -0.06 29.32
C ARG A 281 13.74 1.07 29.49
N VAL A 282 13.26 2.31 29.38
CA VAL A 282 14.04 3.57 29.37
C VAL A 282 14.83 3.83 30.68
N SER A 283 14.60 3.02 31.72
CA SER A 283 15.24 3.12 33.04
C SER A 283 15.98 1.84 33.45
N SER A 284 16.23 0.92 32.53
CA SER A 284 16.89 -0.36 32.84
C SER A 284 17.93 -0.72 31.78
N PRO A 285 18.95 -1.51 32.15
CA PRO A 285 19.90 -2.06 31.18
C PRO A 285 19.16 -2.80 30.06
N ILE A 286 19.70 -2.71 28.84
CA ILE A 286 19.21 -3.54 27.73
C ILE A 286 19.50 -4.99 28.10
N VAL A 287 18.45 -5.79 28.26
CA VAL A 287 18.58 -7.22 28.57
C VAL A 287 18.53 -8.01 27.28
N ILE A 288 19.67 -8.63 26.93
CA ILE A 288 19.74 -9.61 25.84
C ILE A 288 19.71 -11.00 26.49
N ASN A 289 18.59 -11.70 26.35
CA ASN A 289 18.46 -13.08 26.80
C ASN A 289 18.96 -14.03 25.70
N ARG A 290 19.81 -14.98 26.08
CA ARG A 290 20.46 -15.97 25.18
C ARG A 290 21.28 -15.35 24.03
N PRO A 291 22.25 -14.45 24.31
CA PRO A 291 23.13 -13.89 23.29
C PRO A 291 23.91 -14.96 22.50
N GLU A 292 24.12 -16.15 23.06
CA GLU A 292 24.79 -17.28 22.40
C GLU A 292 24.05 -17.82 21.16
N THR A 293 22.76 -17.50 20.99
CA THR A 293 21.99 -17.92 19.81
C THR A 293 21.93 -16.86 18.71
N PHE A 294 22.57 -15.71 18.92
CA PHE A 294 22.60 -14.61 17.97
C PHE A 294 23.73 -14.80 16.95
N PRO A 295 23.52 -14.58 15.64
CA PRO A 295 24.63 -14.39 14.72
C PRO A 295 25.53 -13.26 15.22
N GLN A 296 26.83 -13.51 15.31
CA GLN A 296 27.79 -12.60 15.94
C GLN A 296 27.77 -11.19 15.32
N SER A 297 27.62 -11.09 13.99
CA SER A 297 27.49 -9.82 13.26
C SER A 297 26.25 -9.01 13.68
N GLN A 298 25.13 -9.68 13.91
CA GLN A 298 23.88 -9.03 14.34
C GLN A 298 23.96 -8.58 15.80
N LEU A 299 24.61 -9.37 16.66
CA LEU A 299 24.81 -9.06 18.07
C LEU A 299 25.71 -7.83 18.24
N LEU A 300 26.80 -7.80 17.47
CA LEU A 300 27.73 -6.67 17.44
C LEU A 300 27.03 -5.40 16.95
N THR A 301 26.15 -5.52 15.95
CA THR A 301 25.32 -4.39 15.47
C THR A 301 24.40 -3.87 16.57
N VAL A 302 23.70 -4.74 17.31
CA VAL A 302 22.83 -4.35 18.43
C VAL A 302 23.62 -3.67 19.55
N VAL A 303 24.78 -4.23 19.92
CA VAL A 303 25.67 -3.66 20.95
C VAL A 303 26.23 -2.30 20.52
N ASN A 304 26.68 -2.17 19.26
CA ASN A 304 27.16 -0.91 18.71
C ASN A 304 26.07 0.16 18.59
N LEU A 305 24.83 -0.24 18.33
CA LEU A 305 23.69 0.69 18.34
C LEU A 305 23.36 1.15 19.77
N ALA A 306 23.29 0.20 20.70
CA ALA A 306 23.01 0.45 22.11
C ALA A 306 24.01 1.43 22.74
N THR A 307 25.30 1.20 22.50
CA THR A 307 26.39 2.06 22.97
C THR A 307 26.36 3.47 22.36
N LYS A 308 25.91 3.62 21.12
CA LYS A 308 25.74 4.94 20.46
C LYS A 308 24.56 5.77 20.99
N ILE A 309 23.60 5.16 21.68
CA ILE A 309 22.38 5.85 22.18
C ILE A 309 22.59 6.59 23.53
N GLN A 310 23.81 6.53 24.10
CA GLN A 310 24.29 7.06 25.41
C GLN A 310 23.88 6.25 26.66
N ASP A 311 24.86 6.01 27.55
CA ASP A 311 24.83 5.51 28.94
C ASP A 311 23.87 4.36 29.30
N LEU A 312 23.53 3.50 28.34
CA LEU A 312 22.84 2.25 28.64
C LEU A 312 23.86 1.15 28.94
N SER A 313 23.89 0.70 30.20
CA SER A 313 24.56 -0.57 30.54
C SER A 313 23.84 -1.72 29.84
N ILE A 314 24.57 -2.62 29.20
CA ILE A 314 23.99 -3.85 28.62
C ILE A 314 24.12 -4.97 29.65
N GLN A 315 23.02 -5.66 29.95
CA GLN A 315 23.05 -6.86 30.78
C GLN A 315 22.77 -8.09 29.90
N TYR A 316 23.66 -9.06 29.99
CA TYR A 316 23.53 -10.31 29.26
C TYR A 316 22.96 -11.37 30.19
N GLY A 317 21.82 -11.93 29.81
CA GLY A 317 21.21 -13.08 30.48
C GLY A 317 21.70 -14.37 29.84
N PHE A 318 22.78 -14.95 30.37
CA PHE A 318 23.28 -16.25 29.92
C PHE A 318 22.58 -17.39 30.64
N THR A 319 22.26 -18.45 29.90
CA THR A 319 21.64 -19.66 30.48
C THR A 319 22.65 -20.67 31.01
N SER A 320 23.95 -20.49 30.71
CA SER A 320 25.03 -21.36 31.17
C SER A 320 26.38 -20.60 31.28
N LEU A 321 27.26 -21.08 32.16
CA LEU A 321 28.64 -20.57 32.30
C LEU A 321 29.47 -20.72 31.00
N SER A 322 29.19 -21.77 30.21
CA SER A 322 29.80 -21.99 28.89
C SER A 322 29.41 -20.90 27.88
N SER A 323 28.16 -20.43 27.91
CA SER A 323 27.69 -19.34 27.05
C SER A 323 28.44 -18.02 27.32
N LEU A 324 28.73 -17.74 28.60
CA LEU A 324 29.44 -16.53 29.04
C LEU A 324 30.93 -16.54 28.60
N GLN A 325 31.57 -17.71 28.62
CA GLN A 325 32.99 -17.84 28.27
C GLN A 325 33.27 -17.68 26.77
N VAL A 326 32.36 -18.14 25.90
CA VAL A 326 32.45 -17.92 24.45
C VAL A 326 32.25 -16.43 24.13
N PHE A 327 31.26 -15.80 24.76
CA PHE A 327 30.94 -14.40 24.55
C PHE A 327 32.09 -13.44 24.92
N ASN A 328 32.77 -13.67 26.04
CA ASN A 328 33.89 -12.81 26.48
C ASN A 328 35.18 -12.97 25.65
N LYS A 329 35.32 -14.04 24.86
CA LYS A 329 36.51 -14.28 24.03
C LYS A 329 36.44 -13.64 22.65
N GLU A 330 35.23 -13.36 22.16
CA GLU A 330 35.00 -13.03 20.75
C GLU A 330 34.47 -11.61 20.51
N ILE A 331 34.08 -10.89 21.58
CA ILE A 331 33.48 -9.54 21.48
C ILE A 331 34.30 -8.45 22.19
N PHE A 332 35.17 -8.81 23.15
CA PHE A 332 36.02 -7.86 23.90
C PHE A 332 37.50 -8.00 23.57
#